data_AF-A0A417X2I5-F1
#
_entry.id   AF-A0A417X2I5-F1
#
_cell.length_a   1.000
_cell.length_b   1.000
_cell.length_c   1.000
_cell.angle_alpha   90.00
_cell.angle_beta   90.00
_cell.angle_gamma   90.00
#
_symmetry.space_group_name_H-M   'P 1'
#
loop_
_entity.id
_entity.type
_entity.pdbx_description
1 polymer ?
#
loop_
_entity_poly.entity_id
_entity_poly.type
_entity_poly.pdbx_seq_one_letter_code
_entity_poly.pdbx_strand_id
1 'polypeptide(L)'
;MVTKDADGTWNEDLCTSGYVGYGGVGETTEWNRKTPRGQFSFTYAFGILPNPGTELSYTQVDDTYYWVDDVNSRYYNQFVTTKTTPKAWNFPADAFLFRKTR
;
A
#
# COMPACT_ATOMS: atom_id res chain seq x y z
N MET A 1 12.07 -9.02 9.44
CA MET A 1 11.49 -8.13 10.45
C MET A 1 12.39 -8.16 11.65
N VAL A 2 12.62 -7.02 12.28
CA VAL A 2 13.47 -6.90 13.45
C VAL A 2 12.77 -6.09 14.53
N THR A 3 13.00 -6.44 15.80
CA THR A 3 12.52 -5.71 16.98
C THR A 3 13.72 -5.29 17.81
N LYS A 4 13.66 -4.08 18.38
CA LYS A 4 14.72 -3.56 19.25
C LYS A 4 14.32 -3.72 20.71
N ASP A 5 15.15 -4.42 21.48
CA ASP A 5 14.98 -4.59 22.91
C ASP A 5 15.28 -3.30 23.68
N ALA A 6 14.87 -3.26 24.96
CA ALA A 6 15.07 -2.13 25.86
C ALA A 6 16.55 -1.79 26.10
N ASP A 7 17.46 -2.77 25.99
CA ASP A 7 18.91 -2.60 26.09
C ASP A 7 19.55 -2.10 24.78
N GLY A 8 18.76 -2.00 23.72
CA GLY A 8 19.14 -1.51 22.41
C GLY A 8 19.61 -2.59 21.42
N THR A 9 19.57 -3.86 21.81
CA THR A 9 19.87 -5.00 20.93
C THR A 9 18.78 -5.17 19.87
N TRP A 10 19.17 -5.49 18.63
CA TRP A 10 18.21 -5.82 17.56
C TRP A 10 18.10 -7.34 17.43
N ASN A 11 16.87 -7.85 17.51
CA ASN A 11 16.55 -9.25 17.29
C ASN A 11 15.87 -9.44 15.94
N GLU A 12 16.19 -10.55 15.27
CA GLU A 12 15.51 -10.94 14.03
C GLU A 12 14.25 -11.75 14.35
N ASP A 13 13.09 -11.19 14.01
CA ASP A 13 11.79 -11.84 14.23
C ASP A 13 11.36 -12.68 13.02
N LEU A 14 11.78 -12.27 11.82
CA LEU A 14 11.42 -12.93 10.56
C LEU A 14 12.51 -12.73 9.52
N CYS A 15 13.05 -13.83 9.02
CA CYS A 15 13.88 -13.86 7.81
C CYS A 15 13.22 -14.75 6.76
N THR A 16 13.06 -14.22 5.56
CA THR A 16 12.47 -14.95 4.44
C THR A 16 12.97 -14.39 3.12
N SER A 17 12.96 -15.21 2.08
CA SER A 17 13.30 -14.78 0.73
C SER A 17 12.21 -13.86 0.16
N GLY A 18 12.61 -12.86 -0.61
CA GLY A 18 11.71 -11.92 -1.28
C GLY A 18 12.16 -11.60 -2.70
N TYR A 19 11.26 -11.07 -3.51
CA TYR A 19 11.55 -10.59 -4.86
C TYR A 19 11.78 -9.09 -4.85
N VAL A 20 12.67 -8.62 -5.71
CA VAL A 20 12.87 -7.19 -5.99
C VAL A 20 12.52 -6.88 -7.44
N GLY A 21 12.22 -5.61 -7.73
CA GLY A 21 11.92 -5.17 -9.09
C GLY A 21 13.06 -5.52 -10.07
N TYR A 22 12.72 -5.72 -11.35
CA TYR A 22 13.69 -6.09 -12.39
C TYR A 22 14.88 -5.12 -12.48
N GLY A 23 14.66 -3.83 -12.17
CA GLY A 23 15.71 -2.81 -12.12
C GLY A 23 16.59 -2.83 -10.86
N GLY A 24 16.40 -3.80 -9.96
CA GLY A 24 17.09 -3.91 -8.67
C GLY A 24 16.53 -2.98 -7.60
N VAL A 25 17.39 -2.63 -6.64
CA VAL A 25 17.05 -1.79 -5.47
C VAL A 25 17.74 -0.42 -5.61
N GLY A 26 16.99 0.68 -5.45
CA GLY A 26 17.54 2.04 -5.59
C GLY A 26 16.50 3.14 -5.53
N GLU A 27 16.86 4.35 -5.97
CA GLU A 27 15.88 5.42 -6.20
C GLU A 27 14.94 5.02 -7.34
N THR A 28 13.65 5.31 -7.15
CA THR A 28 12.59 4.82 -8.03
C THR A 28 11.64 5.92 -8.48
N THR A 29 11.00 5.67 -9.61
CA THR A 29 9.84 6.40 -10.13
C THR A 29 8.84 5.36 -10.59
N GLU A 30 7.59 5.77 -10.84
CA GLU A 30 6.53 4.90 -11.37
C GLU A 30 7.00 4.07 -12.60
N TRP A 31 7.90 4.62 -13.39
CA TRP A 31 8.31 4.04 -14.68
C TRP A 31 9.51 3.08 -14.62
N ASN A 32 10.31 3.09 -13.55
CA ASN A 32 11.65 2.50 -13.58
C ASN A 32 11.80 1.11 -12.93
N ARG A 33 10.69 0.47 -12.53
CA ARG A 33 10.60 -0.94 -12.11
C ARG A 33 11.64 -1.36 -11.04
N LYS A 34 11.96 -0.46 -10.11
CA LYS A 34 12.90 -0.67 -9.00
C LYS A 34 12.15 -0.83 -7.68
N THR A 35 12.74 -1.60 -6.76
CA THR A 35 12.33 -1.57 -5.35
C THR A 35 12.98 -0.35 -4.68
N PRO A 36 12.23 0.53 -4.00
CA PRO A 36 12.80 1.70 -3.35
C PRO A 36 13.79 1.31 -2.26
N ARG A 37 14.95 1.97 -2.25
CA ARG A 37 15.95 1.84 -1.17
C ARG A 37 15.63 2.83 -0.05
N GLY A 38 15.36 2.34 1.16
CA GLY A 38 15.13 3.19 2.32
C GLY A 38 14.49 2.44 3.48
N GLN A 39 14.20 3.17 4.56
CA GLN A 39 13.41 2.69 5.68
C GLN A 39 12.01 3.29 5.57
N PHE A 40 10.99 2.43 5.54
CA PHE A 40 9.59 2.82 5.41
C PHE A 40 8.80 2.15 6.53
N SER A 41 7.83 2.86 7.10
CA SER A 41 6.87 2.31 8.06
C SER A 41 5.63 1.78 7.34
N PHE A 42 4.95 0.82 7.96
CA PHE A 42 3.59 0.47 7.59
C PHE A 42 2.64 1.54 8.15
N THR A 43 1.68 2.00 7.34
CA THR A 43 0.74 3.06 7.72
C THR A 43 -0.57 2.49 8.25
N TYR A 44 -1.24 1.67 7.45
CA TYR A 44 -2.48 0.98 7.79
C TYR A 44 -2.69 -0.22 6.87
N ALA A 45 -3.55 -1.15 7.28
CA ALA A 45 -3.95 -2.31 6.49
C ALA A 45 -5.33 -2.10 5.88
N PHE A 46 -5.59 -2.77 4.76
CA PHE A 46 -6.90 -2.79 4.12
C PHE A 46 -7.14 -4.13 3.42
N GLY A 47 -8.40 -4.51 3.22
CA GLY A 47 -8.75 -5.72 2.50
C GLY A 47 -10.25 -5.92 2.32
N ILE A 48 -10.62 -6.81 1.41
CA ILE A 48 -12.03 -7.10 1.07
C ILE A 48 -12.73 -7.98 2.13
N LEU A 49 -11.94 -8.71 2.92
CA LEU A 49 -12.41 -9.54 4.04
C LEU A 49 -12.30 -8.78 5.37
N PRO A 50 -12.90 -9.27 6.46
CA PRO A 50 -12.69 -8.71 7.79
C PRO A 50 -11.21 -8.75 8.22
N ASN A 51 -10.84 -7.91 9.20
CA ASN A 51 -9.48 -7.85 9.76
C ASN A 51 -9.00 -9.26 10.18
N PRO A 52 -7.88 -9.77 9.63
CA PRO A 52 -7.35 -11.09 9.96
C PRO A 52 -6.65 -11.19 11.33
N GLY A 53 -6.70 -10.14 12.15
CA GLY A 53 -6.02 -10.05 13.45
C GLY A 53 -4.77 -9.17 13.44
N THR A 54 -4.63 -8.24 12.48
CA THR A 54 -3.53 -7.27 12.50
C THR A 54 -3.74 -6.22 13.58
N GLU A 55 -2.65 -5.79 14.21
CA GLU A 55 -2.61 -4.67 15.14
C GLU A 55 -2.65 -3.31 14.43
N LEU A 56 -2.40 -3.27 13.11
CA LEU A 56 -2.53 -2.04 12.33
C LEU A 56 -4.00 -1.64 12.20
N SER A 57 -4.24 -0.33 12.14
CA SER A 57 -5.55 0.20 11.73
C SER A 57 -6.01 -0.47 10.43
N TYR A 58 -7.24 -0.98 10.41
CA TYR A 58 -7.75 -1.81 9.31
C TYR A 58 -8.97 -1.18 8.64
N THR A 59 -8.91 -0.99 7.32
CA THR A 59 -10.07 -0.57 6.50
C THR A 59 -10.60 -1.75 5.70
N GLN A 60 -11.81 -2.23 6.04
CA GLN A 60 -12.49 -3.21 5.19
C GLN A 60 -13.07 -2.49 3.96
N VAL A 61 -12.52 -2.78 2.78
CA VAL A 61 -12.87 -2.12 1.52
C VAL A 61 -14.05 -2.80 0.82
N ASP A 62 -14.76 -1.99 0.05
CA ASP A 62 -15.80 -2.37 -0.89
C ASP A 62 -15.59 -1.62 -2.22
N ASP A 63 -16.55 -1.70 -3.14
CA ASP A 63 -16.53 -1.07 -4.46
C ASP A 63 -16.63 0.46 -4.45
N THR A 64 -16.57 1.07 -3.28
CA THR A 64 -16.45 2.53 -3.14
C THR A 64 -15.03 3.01 -2.92
N TYR A 65 -14.08 2.11 -2.60
CA TYR A 65 -12.68 2.46 -2.33
C TYR A 65 -11.78 2.36 -3.56
N TYR A 66 -10.84 3.31 -3.66
CA TYR A 66 -9.93 3.45 -4.79
C TYR A 66 -8.52 3.83 -4.32
N TRP A 67 -7.51 3.23 -4.93
CA TRP A 67 -6.21 3.90 -5.09
C TRP A 67 -6.22 4.65 -6.40
N VAL A 68 -6.01 5.96 -6.35
CA VAL A 68 -6.06 6.82 -7.54
C VAL A 68 -4.66 6.91 -8.16
N ASP A 69 -4.57 6.49 -9.41
CA ASP A 69 -3.34 6.43 -10.22
C ASP A 69 -3.33 7.50 -11.34
N ASP A 70 -4.41 8.26 -11.48
CA ASP A 70 -4.48 9.40 -12.41
C ASP A 70 -3.55 10.53 -11.97
N VAL A 71 -2.42 10.70 -12.66
CA VAL A 71 -1.41 11.75 -12.41
C VAL A 71 -1.98 13.18 -12.47
N ASN A 72 -3.12 13.39 -13.13
CA ASN A 72 -3.79 14.69 -13.22
C ASN A 72 -4.81 14.91 -12.10
N SER A 73 -5.11 13.87 -11.32
CA SER A 73 -6.04 13.96 -10.20
C SER A 73 -5.37 14.58 -8.98
N ARG A 74 -6.10 15.45 -8.28
CA ARG A 74 -5.69 15.95 -6.95
C ARG A 74 -5.56 14.84 -5.90
N TYR A 75 -6.07 13.65 -6.20
CA TYR A 75 -6.01 12.47 -5.35
C TYR A 75 -4.93 11.48 -5.80
N TYR A 76 -4.06 11.82 -6.77
CA TYR A 76 -2.97 10.93 -7.22
C TYR A 76 -2.17 10.37 -6.04
N ASN A 77 -1.93 9.06 -6.05
CA ASN A 77 -1.30 8.29 -4.96
C ASN A 77 -2.01 8.44 -3.59
N GLN A 78 -3.33 8.61 -3.59
CA GLN A 78 -4.15 8.60 -2.38
C GLN A 78 -5.18 7.47 -2.42
N PHE A 79 -5.45 6.94 -1.23
CA PHE A 79 -6.50 5.98 -0.97
C PHE A 79 -7.76 6.71 -0.50
N VAL A 80 -8.84 6.62 -1.28
CA VAL A 80 -10.07 7.40 -1.07
C VAL A 80 -11.31 6.53 -1.19
N THR A 81 -12.44 7.02 -0.66
CA THR A 81 -13.77 6.42 -0.89
C THR A 81 -14.72 7.42 -1.54
N THR A 82 -15.51 6.98 -2.51
CA THR A 82 -16.54 7.80 -3.15
C THR A 82 -17.69 8.17 -2.22
N LYS A 83 -17.77 7.56 -1.03
CA LYS A 83 -18.75 7.92 0.02
C LYS A 83 -18.50 9.32 0.59
N THR A 84 -17.24 9.73 0.70
CA THR A 84 -16.85 11.02 1.30
C THR A 84 -16.13 11.94 0.32
N THR A 85 -15.64 11.38 -0.79
CA THR A 85 -14.78 12.09 -1.73
C THR A 85 -15.45 12.15 -3.10
N PRO A 86 -15.80 13.35 -3.61
CA PRO A 86 -16.28 13.51 -4.98
C PRO A 86 -15.22 13.01 -5.96
N LYS A 87 -15.66 12.20 -6.92
CA LYS A 87 -14.77 11.61 -7.92
C LYS A 87 -14.11 12.70 -8.78
N ALA A 88 -12.78 12.65 -8.87
CA ALA A 88 -11.97 13.61 -9.64
C ALA A 88 -10.81 12.94 -10.41
N TRP A 89 -11.01 11.68 -10.83
CA TRP A 89 -10.08 10.89 -11.64
C TRP A 89 -10.84 10.23 -12.80
N ASN A 90 -10.14 9.92 -13.88
CA ASN A 90 -10.72 9.28 -15.06
C ASN A 90 -10.96 7.77 -14.86
N PHE A 91 -11.96 7.21 -15.55
CA PHE A 91 -12.21 5.76 -15.63
C PHE A 91 -11.77 5.26 -17.01
N PRO A 92 -11.43 3.97 -17.20
CA PRO A 92 -11.46 2.84 -16.24
C PRO A 92 -10.09 2.36 -15.74
N ALA A 93 -8.99 2.93 -16.24
CA ALA A 93 -7.63 2.44 -15.96
C ALA A 93 -6.90 3.19 -14.83
N ASP A 94 -7.35 4.39 -14.48
CA ASP A 94 -6.55 5.31 -13.66
C ASP A 94 -6.90 5.25 -12.16
N ALA A 95 -7.58 4.17 -11.75
CA ALA A 95 -7.78 3.85 -10.35
C ALA A 95 -8.01 2.34 -10.13
N PHE A 96 -7.37 1.78 -9.10
CA PHE A 96 -7.60 0.39 -8.70
C PHE A 96 -8.86 0.29 -7.85
N LEU A 97 -9.89 -0.38 -8.40
CA LEU A 97 -11.16 -0.62 -7.72
C LEU A 97 -11.14 -1.94 -6.96
N PHE A 98 -11.38 -1.89 -5.67
CA PHE A 98 -11.56 -3.07 -4.84
C PHE A 98 -12.94 -3.68 -5.04
N ARG A 99 -13.04 -4.73 -5.83
CA ARG A 99 -14.30 -5.46 -6.02
C ARG A 99 -14.45 -6.54 -4.97
N LYS A 100 -15.63 -6.62 -4.34
CA LYS A 100 -16.09 -7.81 -3.62
C LYS A 100 -16.48 -8.90 -4.63
N THR A 101 -15.53 -9.40 -5.40
CA THR A 101 -15.73 -10.66 -6.12
C THR A 101 -15.20 -11.79 -5.25
N ARG A 102 -16.04 -12.82 -5.05
CA ARG A 102 -15.69 -14.07 -4.39
C ARG A 102 -14.64 -14.82 -5.17
#